data_AF-A0A8B6D2K9-F1
#
_entry.id   AF-A0A8B6D2K9-F1
#
_cell.length_a   1.000
_cell.length_b   1.000
_cell.length_c   1.000
_cell.angle_alpha   90.00
_cell.angle_beta   90.00
_cell.angle_gamma   90.00
#
_symmetry.space_group_name_H-M   'P 1'
#
loop_
_entity.id
_entity.type
_entity.pdbx_description
1 polymer ?
#
loop_
_entity_poly.entity_id
_entity_poly.type
_entity_poly.pdbx_seq_one_letter_code
_entity_poly.pdbx_strand_id
1 'polypeptide(L)'
;MVTCNILFGQSNFAVIVTSFPSNLSNLFDLFVNESINVLICSGHTFFAWFKMQSMGGIKHGEPYLLNEIVENGYTMDGLSVRINGRLLQHDFQNCRAVLADPKTGCSLKVNTSLIEPLEEAGSLFQLIGELSHSGGETVLNARLVRCIDGMDLVLYKKALELQRQYFQDRPKVL
;
A
#
# COMPACT_ATOMS: atom_id res chain seq x y z
N MET A 1 -9.84 -35.10 16.56
CA MET A 1 -10.54 -34.62 15.35
C MET A 1 -10.91 -33.17 15.63
N VAL A 2 -10.18 -32.21 15.05
CA VAL A 2 -10.44 -30.77 15.27
C VAL A 2 -11.61 -30.37 14.39
N THR A 3 -12.71 -29.91 14.99
CA THR A 3 -13.85 -29.35 14.24
C THR A 3 -13.66 -27.85 14.12
N CYS A 4 -13.37 -27.37 12.92
CA CYS A 4 -13.31 -25.95 12.61
C CYS A 4 -14.63 -25.55 11.94
N ASN A 5 -15.43 -24.71 12.60
CA ASN A 5 -16.66 -24.17 12.03
C ASN A 5 -16.37 -22.78 11.49
N ILE A 6 -16.47 -22.62 10.17
CA ILE A 6 -16.35 -21.33 9.49
C ILE A 6 -17.76 -20.76 9.35
N LEU A 7 -18.03 -19.64 10.02
CA LEU A 7 -19.28 -18.90 9.86
C LEU A 7 -19.09 -17.83 8.78
N PHE A 8 -19.86 -17.96 7.70
CA PHE A 8 -19.86 -17.02 6.59
C PHE A 8 -20.91 -15.93 6.83
N GLY A 9 -20.47 -14.69 7.06
CA GLY A 9 -21.32 -13.49 7.01
C GLY A 9 -20.93 -12.63 5.79
N GLN A 10 -21.91 -12.00 5.13
CA GLN A 10 -21.80 -11.40 3.78
C GLN A 10 -20.78 -10.24 3.60
N SER A 11 -19.94 -9.94 4.58
CA SER A 11 -18.82 -9.02 4.43
C SER A 11 -17.68 -9.22 5.44
N ASN A 12 -17.76 -10.23 6.32
CA ASN A 12 -16.76 -10.48 7.36
C ASN A 12 -16.61 -11.99 7.61
N PHE A 13 -15.38 -12.48 7.60
CA PHE A 13 -15.05 -13.85 7.98
C PHE A 13 -14.59 -13.90 9.43
N ALA A 14 -15.27 -14.69 10.26
CA ALA A 14 -14.83 -15.02 11.61
C ALA A 14 -14.47 -16.51 11.64
N VAL A 15 -13.19 -16.81 11.92
CA VAL A 15 -12.75 -18.19 12.19
C VAL A 15 -12.74 -18.37 13.70
N ILE A 16 -13.69 -19.15 14.21
CA ILE A 16 -13.78 -19.47 15.64
C ILE A 16 -13.26 -20.91 15.82
N VAL A 17 -12.04 -21.04 16.37
CA VAL A 17 -11.49 -22.34 16.74
C VAL A 17 -12.07 -22.73 18.11
N THR A 18 -12.92 -23.75 18.15
CA THR A 18 -13.67 -24.15 19.35
C THR A 18 -13.30 -25.54 19.86
N SER A 19 -12.03 -25.92 19.88
CA SER A 19 -11.54 -26.96 20.81
C SER A 19 -10.03 -27.13 20.76
N PHE A 20 -9.41 -27.14 21.95
CA PHE A 20 -8.03 -27.56 22.19
C PHE A 20 -8.07 -29.00 22.76
N PRO A 21 -7.35 -29.98 22.21
CA PRO A 21 -7.04 -31.18 22.96
C PRO A 21 -6.01 -30.82 24.04
N SER A 22 -6.34 -31.14 25.29
CA SER A 22 -5.47 -30.98 26.45
C SER A 22 -4.34 -32.01 26.40
N ASN A 23 -3.28 -31.76 25.63
CA ASN A 23 -1.97 -32.34 25.91
C ASN A 23 -0.84 -31.53 25.29
N LEU A 24 0.23 -31.42 26.08
CA LEU A 24 1.31 -30.45 26.05
C LEU A 24 2.16 -30.40 24.75
N SER A 25 2.57 -29.16 24.45
CA SER A 25 3.95 -28.68 24.25
C SER A 25 4.68 -28.72 22.89
N ASN A 26 4.11 -29.15 21.76
CA ASN A 26 4.87 -29.08 20.49
C ASN A 26 4.04 -28.65 19.27
N LEU A 27 3.53 -27.40 19.29
CA LEU A 27 2.88 -26.83 18.10
C LEU A 27 2.95 -25.30 18.06
N PHE A 28 4.08 -24.75 18.50
CA PHE A 28 4.39 -23.31 18.37
C PHE A 28 4.94 -22.92 16.97
N ASP A 29 5.05 -23.89 16.04
CA ASP A 29 5.72 -23.72 14.74
C ASP A 29 4.78 -23.75 13.52
N LEU A 30 3.53 -23.30 13.63
CA LEU A 30 2.76 -23.02 12.42
C LEU A 30 2.06 -21.67 12.49
N PHE A 31 2.60 -20.77 11.66
CA PHE A 31 2.06 -19.48 11.23
C PHE A 31 2.17 -18.31 12.23
N VAL A 32 3.40 -17.83 12.43
CA VAL A 32 3.65 -16.40 12.62
C VAL A 32 4.02 -15.82 11.26
N ASN A 33 3.00 -15.50 10.45
CA ASN A 33 3.19 -14.61 9.31
C ASN A 33 3.08 -13.17 9.85
N GLU A 34 3.98 -12.28 9.44
CA GLU A 34 4.19 -10.89 9.93
C GLU A 34 2.96 -9.93 9.83
N SER A 35 1.76 -10.45 9.57
CA SER A 35 0.52 -9.67 9.44
C SER A 35 -0.50 -9.94 10.55
N ILE A 36 -0.16 -10.75 11.57
CA ILE A 36 -1.08 -11.11 12.65
C ILE A 36 -0.46 -10.74 14.00
N ASN A 37 -0.91 -9.62 14.58
CA ASN A 37 -0.66 -9.32 15.98
C ASN A 37 -1.61 -10.16 16.84
N VAL A 38 -1.11 -11.28 17.39
CA VAL A 38 -1.83 -12.10 18.36
C VAL A 38 -1.45 -11.62 19.77
N LEU A 39 -2.38 -10.96 20.46
CA LEU A 39 -2.21 -10.64 21.88
C LEU A 39 -2.89 -11.74 22.71
N ILE A 40 -2.11 -12.47 23.51
CA ILE A 40 -2.60 -13.57 24.34
C ILE A 40 -2.92 -13.01 25.73
N CYS A 41 -4.20 -12.96 26.10
CA CYS A 41 -4.64 -12.86 27.49
C CYS A 41 -5.85 -13.76 27.74
N SER A 42 -5.80 -14.48 28.85
CA SER A 42 -6.73 -15.49 29.31
C SER A 42 -8.08 -14.90 29.74
N GLY A 43 -9.17 -15.47 29.22
CA GLY A 43 -10.50 -15.35 29.81
C GLY A 43 -11.58 -14.84 28.87
N HIS A 44 -12.21 -15.78 28.17
CA HIS A 44 -13.51 -15.67 27.48
C HIS A 44 -13.68 -14.62 26.37
N THR A 45 -13.88 -15.14 25.16
CA THR A 45 -14.24 -14.51 23.88
C THR A 45 -13.16 -13.70 23.15
N PHE A 46 -12.74 -14.27 22.02
CA PHE A 46 -11.71 -13.77 21.10
C PHE A 46 -12.34 -12.95 19.97
N PHE A 47 -11.79 -11.78 19.68
CA PHE A 47 -12.06 -11.03 18.45
C PHE A 47 -10.73 -10.75 17.74
N ALA A 48 -10.37 -11.59 16.77
CA ALA A 48 -9.28 -11.30 15.86
C ALA A 48 -9.84 -10.41 14.72
N TRP A 49 -9.36 -9.17 14.64
CA TRP A 49 -9.69 -8.27 13.54
C TRP A 49 -8.76 -8.57 12.37
N PHE A 50 -9.26 -9.35 11.41
CA PHE A 50 -8.59 -9.49 10.13
C PHE A 50 -8.94 -8.25 9.28
N LYS A 51 -7.97 -7.38 8.99
CA LYS A 51 -8.13 -6.33 7.96
C LYS A 51 -8.17 -7.06 6.62
N MET A 52 -9.34 -7.54 6.23
CA MET A 52 -9.58 -8.07 4.89
C MET A 52 -9.31 -6.94 3.92
N GLN A 53 -8.21 -7.05 3.16
CA GLN A 53 -7.99 -6.16 2.04
C GLN A 53 -9.17 -6.35 1.09
N SER A 54 -9.95 -5.28 0.96
CA SER A 54 -11.11 -5.21 0.08
C SER A 54 -10.71 -5.73 -1.31
N MET A 55 -11.32 -6.82 -1.76
CA MET A 55 -11.37 -7.21 -3.17
C MET A 55 -12.31 -6.27 -3.94
N GLY A 56 -12.23 -4.97 -3.68
CA GLY A 56 -12.82 -3.94 -4.51
C GLY A 56 -12.02 -3.87 -5.80
N GLY A 57 -12.70 -3.72 -6.93
CA GLY A 57 -12.05 -3.53 -8.22
C GLY A 57 -10.92 -2.50 -8.13
N ILE A 58 -9.84 -2.77 -8.86
CA ILE A 58 -8.62 -1.95 -8.83
C ILE A 58 -9.00 -0.48 -9.05
N LYS A 59 -8.84 0.34 -8.01
CA LYS A 59 -9.14 1.77 -8.08
C LYS A 59 -8.22 2.43 -9.11
N HIS A 60 -8.69 3.48 -9.78
CA HIS A 60 -7.82 4.25 -10.64
C HIS A 60 -6.80 5.01 -9.79
N GLY A 61 -5.57 5.14 -10.30
CA GLY A 61 -4.52 5.89 -9.61
C GLY A 61 -4.70 7.39 -9.82
N GLU A 62 -5.07 8.11 -8.77
CA GLU A 62 -5.21 9.57 -8.77
C GLU A 62 -3.84 10.26 -8.72
N PRO A 63 -3.63 11.35 -9.48
CA PRO A 63 -2.33 12.01 -9.55
C PRO A 63 -2.03 12.85 -8.28
N TYR A 64 -0.93 12.51 -7.62
CA TYR A 64 -0.41 13.21 -6.44
C TYR A 64 1.07 13.55 -6.62
N LEU A 65 1.50 14.60 -5.93
CA LEU A 65 2.90 14.96 -5.81
C LEU A 65 3.53 14.20 -4.63
N LEU A 66 4.85 13.94 -4.69
CA LEU A 66 5.53 13.21 -3.61
C LEU A 66 5.44 13.95 -2.26
N ASN A 67 5.58 15.28 -2.26
CA ASN A 67 5.49 16.07 -1.02
C ASN A 67 4.10 15.95 -0.37
N GLU A 68 3.03 15.94 -1.16
CA GLU A 68 1.65 15.78 -0.66
C GLU A 68 1.47 14.44 0.09
N ILE A 69 2.11 13.38 -0.40
CA ILE A 69 2.06 12.04 0.20
C ILE A 69 2.91 11.96 1.46
N VAL A 70 4.11 12.54 1.44
CA VAL A 70 5.00 12.56 2.61
C VAL A 70 4.38 13.35 3.76
N GLU A 71 3.70 14.46 3.47
CA GLU A 71 3.01 15.27 4.47
C GLU A 71 1.75 14.60 5.02
N ASN A 72 0.98 13.88 4.19
CA ASN A 72 -0.32 13.30 4.54
C ASN A 72 -0.34 11.76 4.62
N GLY A 73 0.83 11.14 4.83
CA GLY A 73 1.03 9.70 4.67
C GLY A 73 0.01 8.81 5.39
N TYR A 74 -0.33 9.14 6.63
CA TYR A 74 -1.30 8.41 7.44
C TYR A 74 -2.73 8.47 6.85
N THR A 75 -3.16 9.65 6.41
CA THR A 75 -4.51 9.89 5.87
C THR A 75 -4.71 9.21 4.52
N MET A 76 -3.62 8.94 3.80
CA MET A 76 -3.63 8.38 2.46
C MET A 76 -3.46 6.85 2.43
N ASP A 77 -3.50 6.16 3.58
CA ASP A 77 -3.43 4.70 3.65
C ASP A 77 -4.52 4.02 2.80
N GLY A 78 -4.12 3.07 1.95
CA GLY A 78 -5.02 2.33 1.06
C GLY A 78 -5.52 3.10 -0.17
N LEU A 79 -5.07 4.33 -0.41
CA LEU A 79 -5.39 5.08 -1.62
C LEU A 79 -4.57 4.58 -2.81
N SER A 80 -5.20 4.50 -3.98
CA SER A 80 -4.49 4.24 -5.23
C SER A 80 -4.03 5.56 -5.83
N VAL A 81 -2.72 5.72 -6.01
CA VAL A 81 -2.08 6.97 -6.40
C VAL A 81 -1.21 6.79 -7.64
N ARG A 82 -1.03 7.88 -8.37
CA ARG A 82 -0.09 8.03 -9.47
C ARG A 82 0.91 9.12 -9.11
N ILE A 83 2.19 8.75 -9.08
CA ILE A 83 3.27 9.64 -8.67
C ILE A 83 4.38 9.66 -9.73
N ASN A 84 5.15 10.74 -9.74
CA ASN A 84 6.35 10.87 -10.57
C ASN A 84 7.54 11.17 -9.66
N GLY A 85 8.65 10.46 -9.81
CA GLY A 85 9.86 10.68 -9.03
C GLY A 85 11.11 10.19 -9.73
N ARG A 86 12.27 10.69 -9.32
CA ARG A 86 13.57 10.21 -9.78
C ARG A 86 14.01 9.03 -8.93
N LEU A 87 14.37 7.92 -9.57
CA LEU A 87 14.86 6.74 -8.87
C LEU A 87 16.25 7.05 -8.28
N LEU A 88 16.38 7.01 -6.95
CA LEU A 88 17.67 7.25 -6.27
C LEU A 88 18.43 5.95 -6.06
N GLN A 89 17.73 4.93 -5.57
CA GLN A 89 18.30 3.63 -5.25
C GLN A 89 17.27 2.55 -5.54
N HIS A 90 17.74 1.43 -6.07
CA HIS A 90 16.95 0.21 -6.25
C HIS A 90 17.75 -0.97 -5.71
N ASP A 91 17.11 -1.73 -4.83
CA ASP A 91 17.58 -2.96 -4.23
C ASP A 91 16.74 -4.12 -4.76
N PHE A 92 17.35 -4.86 -5.69
CA PHE A 92 16.76 -6.01 -6.34
C PHE A 92 16.52 -7.19 -5.39
N GLN A 93 17.28 -7.31 -4.29
CA GLN A 93 17.14 -8.45 -3.38
C GLN A 93 15.89 -8.32 -2.52
N ASN A 94 15.61 -7.10 -2.06
CA ASN A 94 14.47 -6.81 -1.19
C ASN A 94 13.24 -6.26 -1.95
N CYS A 95 13.30 -6.16 -3.28
CA CYS A 95 12.29 -5.49 -4.11
C CYS A 95 12.00 -4.05 -3.59
N ARG A 96 13.08 -3.38 -3.19
CA ARG A 96 13.25 -2.06 -2.57
C ARG A 96 13.55 -0.92 -3.52
N ALA A 97 12.70 0.08 -3.74
CA ALA A 97 13.12 1.31 -4.41
C ALA A 97 12.92 2.56 -3.55
N VAL A 98 13.74 3.59 -3.81
CA VAL A 98 13.58 4.93 -3.24
C VAL A 98 13.45 5.91 -4.39
N LEU A 99 12.31 6.62 -4.44
CA LEU A 99 12.05 7.70 -5.38
C LEU A 99 12.12 9.03 -4.67
N ALA A 100 12.63 10.06 -5.35
CA ALA A 100 12.66 11.42 -4.82
C ALA A 100 12.11 12.43 -5.82
N ASP A 101 11.46 13.49 -5.32
CA ASP A 101 11.11 14.64 -6.15
C ASP A 101 12.39 15.46 -6.43
N PRO A 102 12.77 15.66 -7.71
CA PRO A 102 13.93 16.47 -8.06
C PRO A 102 13.91 17.91 -7.54
N LYS A 103 12.73 18.48 -7.27
CA LYS A 103 12.58 19.88 -6.83
C LYS A 103 12.58 20.03 -5.32
N THR A 104 11.87 19.18 -4.59
CA THR A 104 11.73 19.31 -3.13
C THR A 104 12.73 18.44 -2.37
N GLY A 105 13.31 17.43 -3.01
CA GLY A 105 14.19 16.45 -2.34
C GLY A 105 13.44 15.45 -1.45
N CYS A 106 12.11 15.56 -1.34
CA CYS A 106 11.30 14.60 -0.60
C CYS A 106 11.41 13.23 -1.24
N SER A 107 11.61 12.20 -0.40
CA SER A 107 11.74 10.82 -0.86
C SER A 107 10.61 9.93 -0.34
N LEU A 108 10.31 8.89 -1.11
CA LEU A 108 9.29 7.89 -0.80
C LEU A 108 9.85 6.49 -1.09
N LYS A 109 9.65 5.57 -0.14
CA LYS A 109 9.96 4.15 -0.31
C LYS A 109 8.88 3.49 -1.17
N VAL A 110 9.30 2.63 -2.07
CA VAL A 110 8.43 1.93 -3.01
C VAL A 110 8.78 0.45 -3.01
N ASN A 111 7.75 -0.39 -2.91
CA ASN A 111 7.85 -1.82 -3.11
C ASN A 111 7.75 -2.13 -4.61
N THR A 112 8.80 -2.73 -5.17
CA THR A 112 8.93 -3.04 -6.61
C THR A 112 8.53 -4.46 -6.98
N SER A 113 8.04 -5.29 -6.04
CA SER A 113 7.84 -6.73 -6.24
C SER A 113 7.01 -7.12 -7.48
N LEU A 114 6.14 -6.23 -7.98
CA LEU A 114 5.27 -6.47 -9.13
C LEU A 114 5.73 -5.79 -10.43
N ILE A 115 6.79 -4.99 -10.39
CA ILE A 115 7.20 -4.10 -11.48
C ILE A 115 8.67 -4.27 -11.88
N GLU A 116 9.33 -5.32 -11.41
CA GLU A 116 10.71 -5.62 -11.80
C GLU A 116 10.79 -6.18 -13.22
N PRO A 117 11.87 -5.89 -13.96
CA PRO A 117 13.04 -5.07 -13.59
C PRO A 117 12.85 -3.55 -13.78
N LEU A 118 13.55 -2.72 -12.97
CA LEU A 118 13.68 -1.28 -13.19
C LEU A 118 15.08 -0.98 -13.73
N GLU A 119 15.17 -0.31 -14.89
CA GLU A 119 16.41 -0.40 -15.67
C GLU A 119 17.49 0.67 -15.40
N GLU A 120 17.24 1.83 -14.78
CA GLU A 120 18.32 2.81 -14.53
C GLU A 120 18.11 3.67 -13.26
N ALA A 121 19.08 3.63 -12.34
CA ALA A 121 19.15 4.57 -11.23
C ALA A 121 19.46 5.97 -11.77
N GLY A 122 18.74 6.97 -11.28
CA GLY A 122 18.83 8.35 -11.75
C GLY A 122 17.78 8.74 -12.78
N SER A 123 17.06 7.80 -13.40
CA SER A 123 15.97 8.13 -14.33
C SER A 123 14.68 8.56 -13.63
N LEU A 124 13.85 9.31 -14.34
CA LEU A 124 12.53 9.75 -13.91
C LEU A 124 11.49 8.70 -14.24
N PHE A 125 10.71 8.29 -13.24
CA PHE A 125 9.68 7.28 -13.37
C PHE A 125 8.31 7.80 -12.94
N GLN A 126 7.28 7.31 -13.62
CA GLN A 126 5.89 7.40 -13.22
C GLN A 126 5.43 6.06 -12.69
N LEU A 127 4.86 6.05 -11.49
CA LEU A 127 4.39 4.85 -10.82
C LEU A 127 2.90 4.96 -10.51
N ILE A 128 2.21 3.84 -10.59
CA ILE A 128 0.85 3.67 -10.08
C ILE A 128 0.85 2.53 -9.09
N GLY A 129 0.21 2.75 -7.94
CA GLY A 129 0.19 1.78 -6.86
C GLY A 129 -0.77 2.16 -5.74
N GLU A 130 -0.79 1.34 -4.70
CA GLU A 130 -1.52 1.57 -3.47
C GLU A 130 -0.58 2.03 -2.36
N LEU A 131 -0.94 3.08 -1.64
CA LEU A 131 -0.19 3.51 -0.45
C LEU A 131 -0.50 2.58 0.71
N SER A 132 0.53 2.23 1.46
CA SER A 132 0.46 1.48 2.70
C SER A 132 1.21 2.25 3.78
N HIS A 133 0.51 2.63 4.85
CA HIS A 133 1.13 3.27 6.00
C HIS A 133 1.25 2.27 7.16
N SER A 134 2.47 1.90 7.52
CA SER A 134 2.75 0.93 8.57
C SER A 134 3.98 1.33 9.37
N GLY A 135 3.90 1.29 10.71
CA GLY A 135 5.05 1.57 11.57
C GLY A 135 5.57 3.01 11.47
N GLY A 136 4.72 3.97 11.10
CA GLY A 136 5.10 5.37 10.90
C GLY A 136 5.76 5.67 9.55
N GLU A 137 5.93 4.67 8.68
CA GLU A 137 6.45 4.83 7.33
C GLU A 137 5.35 4.63 6.30
N THR A 138 5.37 5.48 5.26
CA THR A 138 4.50 5.33 4.09
C THR A 138 5.29 4.68 2.96
N VAL A 139 4.76 3.60 2.43
CA VAL A 139 5.35 2.85 1.31
C VAL A 139 4.33 2.76 0.17
N LEU A 140 4.78 2.99 -1.05
CA LEU A 140 3.96 2.74 -2.24
C LEU A 140 4.16 1.29 -2.70
N ASN A 141 3.08 0.51 -2.74
CA ASN A 141 3.07 -0.79 -3.40
C ASN A 141 2.80 -0.57 -4.89
N ALA A 142 3.86 -0.55 -5.69
CA ALA A 142 3.75 -0.26 -7.11
C ALA A 142 3.25 -1.48 -7.89
N ARG A 143 2.33 -1.24 -8.81
CA ARG A 143 1.80 -2.25 -9.75
C ARG A 143 2.02 -1.89 -11.22
N LEU A 144 2.39 -0.64 -11.49
CA LEU A 144 2.77 -0.18 -12.83
C LEU A 144 3.89 0.85 -12.70
N VAL A 145 4.88 0.75 -13.59
CA VAL A 145 6.00 1.69 -13.72
C VAL A 145 6.17 2.10 -15.18
N ARG A 146 6.55 3.35 -15.42
CA ARG A 146 6.96 3.86 -16.74
C ARG A 146 8.14 4.80 -16.60
N CYS A 147 9.16 4.61 -17.44
CA CYS A 147 10.18 5.64 -17.62
C CYS A 147 9.55 6.85 -18.32
N ILE A 148 9.77 8.03 -17.76
CA ILE A 148 9.28 9.33 -18.24
C ILE A 148 10.43 10.33 -18.34
N ASP A 149 11.63 9.84 -18.66
CA ASP A 149 12.78 10.69 -18.89
C ASP A 149 12.50 11.73 -19.98
N GLY A 150 12.92 12.98 -19.71
CA GLY A 150 12.63 14.13 -20.55
C GLY A 150 11.27 14.80 -20.31
N MET A 151 10.44 14.29 -19.40
CA MET A 151 9.19 14.97 -19.04
C MET A 151 9.46 16.30 -18.31
N ASP A 152 8.83 17.38 -18.78
CA ASP A 152 8.84 18.66 -18.08
C ASP A 152 7.96 18.59 -16.82
N LEU A 153 8.61 18.42 -15.67
CA LEU A 153 7.97 18.36 -14.36
C LEU A 153 7.29 19.69 -13.96
N VAL A 154 7.77 20.83 -14.46
CA VAL A 154 7.18 22.14 -14.16
C VAL A 154 5.84 22.26 -14.89
N LEU A 155 5.83 21.93 -16.19
CA LEU A 155 4.60 21.93 -16.98
C LEU A 155 3.60 20.87 -16.47
N TYR A 156 4.08 19.69 -16.08
CA TYR A 156 3.25 18.66 -15.46
C TYR A 156 2.53 19.17 -14.20
N LYS A 157 3.26 19.82 -13.28
CA LYS A 157 2.68 20.38 -12.05
C LYS A 157 1.58 21.40 -12.38
N LYS A 158 1.82 22.30 -13.35
CA LYS A 158 0.81 23.27 -13.82
C LYS A 158 -0.42 22.59 -14.44
N ALA A 159 -0.23 21.55 -15.24
CA ALA A 159 -1.33 20.80 -15.85
C ALA A 159 -2.18 20.09 -14.79
N LEU A 160 -1.54 19.54 -13.75
CA LEU A 160 -2.22 18.91 -12.62
C LEU A 160 -3.06 19.92 -11.83
N GLU A 161 -2.54 21.12 -11.58
CA GLU A 161 -3.29 22.20 -10.92
C GLU A 161 -4.53 22.61 -11.72
N LEU A 162 -4.38 22.83 -13.03
CA LEU A 162 -5.51 23.15 -13.92
C LEU A 162 -6.55 22.03 -13.96
N GLN A 163 -6.11 20.77 -13.97
CA GLN A 163 -7.01 19.62 -13.92
C GLN A 163 -7.83 19.63 -12.61
N ARG A 164 -7.17 19.84 -11.46
CA ARG A 164 -7.84 19.89 -10.16
C ARG A 164 -8.85 21.05 -10.09
N GLN A 165 -8.47 22.24 -10.57
CA GLN A 165 -9.36 23.40 -10.66
C GLN A 165 -10.60 23.09 -11.52
N TYR A 166 -10.40 22.52 -12.70
CA TYR A 166 -11.49 22.16 -13.59
C TYR A 166 -12.49 21.18 -12.94
N PHE A 167 -12.01 20.17 -12.20
CA PHE A 167 -12.89 19.23 -11.50
C PHE A 167 -13.60 19.84 -10.29
N GLN A 168 -13.03 20.87 -9.66
CA GLN A 168 -13.69 21.62 -8.59
C GLN A 168 -14.82 22.50 -9.13
N ASP A 169 -14.59 23.17 -10.26
CA ASP A 169 -15.55 24.09 -10.88
C ASP A 169 -16.67 23.36 -11.64
N ARG A 170 -16.47 22.09 -11.98
CA ARG A 170 -17.43 21.32 -12.76
C ARG A 170 -18.73 21.11 -11.95
N PRO A 171 -19.89 21.60 -12.45
CA PRO A 171 -21.16 21.25 -11.83
C PRO A 171 -21.35 19.74 -11.93
N LYS A 172 -21.68 19.10 -10.81
CA LYS A 172 -22.06 17.68 -10.79
C LYS A 172 -23.30 17.55 -11.67
N VAL A 173 -23.13 16.95 -12.84
CA VAL A 173 -24.25 16.65 -13.74
C VAL A 173 -25.11 15.64 -13.00
N LEU A 174 -26.26 16.10 -12.51
CA LEU A 174 -27.26 15.32 -11.78
C LEU A 174 -27.99 14.35 -12.70
#